data_AF-A0A0C3F2I5-F1
#
_entry.id   AF-A0A0C3F2I5-F1
#
_cell.length_a   1.000
_cell.length_b   1.000
_cell.length_c   1.000
_cell.angle_alpha   90.00
_cell.angle_beta   90.00
_cell.angle_gamma   90.00
#
_symmetry.space_group_name_H-M   'P 1'
#
loop_
_entity.id
_entity.type
_entity.pdbx_description
1 polymer ?
#
loop_
_entity_poly.entity_id
_entity_poly.type
_entity_poly.pdbx_seq_one_letter_code
_entity_poly.pdbx_strand_id
1 'polypeptide(L)'
;MDYSICQALKRFPHHVQALIIYDICCQWSLHFRQRVSESKFLELFDSLEIIGAVGKWHLAAHILECFPKFSLNFVEGAGEVDGEILETLWSPLDEVAGLTQAMSIPHAQEVIDDHMNDSNWQKIISDSLCTKRSQAMKGVSEMKPAFEQLTKCLDASLVRGWTEQERVAMEQCGDHLKIYEVVAKKLPTLVEIQLKLSETEVQHRNLSSSVSTIMEDLAIEKLQMLLQRHVASLGSTCSVAQKNELLDRRCKLEARISTYEHKVSVIIKLNDDVRWATQDGRTLGMDPEAGEASDDLLALYPDEWFTPEKERITLPSALTAGKIDHLALKPIAND
;
A
#
# COMPACT_ATOMS: atom_id res chain seq x y z
N MET A 1 -30.96 2.29 9.86
CA MET A 1 -30.13 3.45 9.48
C MET A 1 -30.94 4.71 9.24
N ASP A 2 -31.83 4.75 8.24
CA ASP A 2 -32.58 5.99 7.91
C ASP A 2 -33.30 6.61 9.11
N TYR A 3 -34.04 5.81 9.88
CA TYR A 3 -34.71 6.26 11.11
C TYR A 3 -33.73 6.88 12.11
N SER A 4 -32.66 6.16 12.46
CA SER A 4 -31.66 6.60 13.43
C SER A 4 -31.02 7.93 13.02
N ILE A 5 -30.66 8.08 11.74
CA ILE A 5 -30.06 9.30 11.19
C ILE A 5 -31.05 10.46 11.22
N CYS A 6 -32.29 10.25 10.76
CA CYS A 6 -33.31 11.31 10.79
C CYS A 6 -33.58 11.78 12.22
N GLN A 7 -33.73 10.85 13.17
CA GLN A 7 -33.97 11.21 14.58
C GLN A 7 -32.77 11.93 15.20
N ALA A 8 -31.54 11.51 14.90
CA ALA A 8 -30.34 12.19 15.37
C ALA A 8 -30.26 13.63 14.84
N LEU A 9 -30.47 13.83 13.53
CA LEU A 9 -30.37 15.14 12.89
C LEU A 9 -31.50 16.09 13.30
N LYS A 10 -32.70 15.56 13.60
CA LYS A 10 -33.82 16.35 14.17
C LYS A 10 -33.46 17.04 15.48
N ARG A 11 -32.48 16.53 16.24
CA ARG A 11 -32.02 17.16 17.48
C ARG A 11 -31.28 18.48 17.25
N PHE A 12 -30.85 18.74 16.02
CA PHE A 12 -29.99 19.87 15.65
C PHE A 12 -30.60 20.72 14.52
N PRO A 13 -31.79 21.33 14.71
CA PRO A 13 -32.57 21.95 13.63
C PRO A 13 -31.96 23.21 13.00
N HIS A 14 -30.94 23.80 13.62
CA HIS A 14 -30.27 25.00 13.14
C HIS A 14 -28.99 24.72 12.36
N HIS A 15 -28.59 23.46 12.22
CA HIS A 15 -27.40 23.11 11.44
C HIS A 15 -27.74 23.07 9.96
N VAL A 16 -26.83 23.59 9.14
CA VAL A 16 -26.98 23.69 7.68
C VAL A 16 -26.33 22.52 6.95
N GLN A 17 -25.43 21.79 7.62
CA GLN A 17 -24.66 20.71 7.06
C GLN A 17 -24.46 19.59 8.10
N ALA A 18 -24.49 18.35 7.65
CA ALA A 18 -24.19 17.18 8.46
C ALA A 18 -23.27 16.21 7.70
N LEU A 19 -22.16 15.84 8.32
CA LEU A 19 -21.28 14.77 7.87
C LEU A 19 -21.75 13.43 8.45
N ILE A 20 -22.07 12.49 7.56
CA ILE A 20 -22.48 11.14 7.91
C ILE A 20 -21.39 10.17 7.48
N ILE A 21 -20.74 9.57 8.46
CA ILE A 21 -19.73 8.53 8.26
C ILE A 21 -20.41 7.18 8.44
N TYR A 22 -20.38 6.34 7.41
CA TYR A 22 -20.97 5.00 7.44
C TYR A 22 -20.24 4.09 6.44
N ASP A 23 -20.00 2.84 6.78
CA ASP A 23 -19.14 1.93 6.00
C ASP A 23 -19.62 1.80 4.55
N ILE A 24 -20.94 1.71 4.36
CA ILE A 24 -21.56 1.64 3.03
C ILE A 24 -22.25 2.95 2.65
N CYS A 25 -21.78 4.10 3.16
CA CYS A 25 -22.36 5.41 2.86
C CYS A 25 -22.44 5.67 1.35
N CYS A 26 -21.46 5.17 0.59
CA CYS A 26 -21.42 5.29 -0.86
C CYS A 26 -22.60 4.63 -1.60
N GLN A 27 -23.23 3.64 -0.99
CA GLN A 27 -24.44 2.98 -1.52
C GLN A 27 -25.69 3.56 -0.86
N TRP A 28 -25.64 3.72 0.47
CA TRP A 28 -26.79 4.13 1.28
C TRP A 28 -27.28 5.55 0.96
N SER A 29 -26.36 6.50 0.79
CA SER A 29 -26.66 7.93 0.64
C SER A 29 -27.37 8.26 -0.67
N LEU A 30 -27.12 7.48 -1.74
CA LEU A 30 -27.65 7.72 -3.10
C LEU A 30 -29.18 7.89 -3.12
N HIS A 31 -29.89 7.04 -2.40
CA HIS A 31 -31.36 7.05 -2.34
C HIS A 31 -31.90 7.54 -0.99
N PHE A 32 -31.05 8.08 -0.11
CA PHE A 32 -31.48 8.44 1.25
C PHE A 32 -32.61 9.48 1.25
N ARG A 33 -32.45 10.59 0.53
CA ARG A 33 -33.51 11.63 0.44
C ARG A 33 -34.79 11.10 -0.19
N GLN A 34 -34.68 10.27 -1.22
CA GLN A 34 -35.82 9.64 -1.86
C GLN A 34 -36.59 8.79 -0.84
N ARG A 35 -35.91 7.91 -0.10
CA ARG A 35 -36.52 7.06 0.94
C ARG A 35 -37.16 7.89 2.06
N VAL A 36 -36.57 9.02 2.44
CA VAL A 36 -37.18 9.94 3.41
C VAL A 36 -38.47 10.54 2.84
N SER A 37 -38.46 11.03 1.60
CA SER A 37 -39.63 11.66 0.96
C SER A 37 -40.80 10.71 0.72
N GLU A 38 -40.52 9.44 0.44
CA GLU A 38 -41.54 8.40 0.21
C GLU A 38 -42.11 7.83 1.52
N SER A 39 -41.44 8.07 2.65
CA SER A 39 -41.83 7.55 3.96
C SER A 39 -42.83 8.46 4.65
N LYS A 40 -43.83 7.86 5.31
CA LYS A 40 -44.80 8.58 6.17
C LYS A 40 -44.28 8.85 7.58
N PHE A 41 -43.14 8.26 7.95
CA PHE A 41 -42.62 8.25 9.33
C PHE A 41 -41.26 8.94 9.47
N LEU A 42 -40.62 9.27 8.35
CA LEU A 42 -39.32 9.93 8.32
C LEU A 42 -39.52 11.36 7.86
N GLU A 43 -38.81 12.28 8.50
CA GLU A 43 -38.77 13.67 8.09
C GLU A 43 -37.35 14.17 8.30
N LEU A 44 -36.88 15.00 7.38
CA LEU A 44 -35.60 15.67 7.44
C LEU A 44 -35.76 17.06 6.84
N PHE A 45 -34.98 18.02 7.31
CA PHE A 45 -35.00 19.36 6.74
C PHE A 45 -34.42 19.35 5.32
N ASP A 46 -35.18 19.86 4.34
CA ASP A 46 -34.73 19.92 2.95
C ASP A 46 -33.47 20.79 2.79
N SER A 47 -33.33 21.82 3.63
CA SER A 47 -32.18 22.73 3.63
C SER A 47 -30.91 22.17 4.25
N LEU A 48 -30.98 21.04 4.96
CA LEU A 48 -29.81 20.44 5.61
C LEU A 48 -28.99 19.70 4.56
N GLU A 49 -27.77 20.16 4.26
CA GLU A 49 -26.84 19.45 3.39
C GLU A 49 -26.33 18.18 4.08
N ILE A 50 -26.34 17.05 3.37
CA ILE A 50 -25.83 15.78 3.86
C ILE A 50 -24.59 15.42 3.07
N ILE A 51 -23.45 15.37 3.76
CA ILE A 51 -22.19 14.89 3.19
C ILE A 51 -22.01 13.46 3.67
N GLY A 52 -21.92 12.52 2.74
CA GLY A 52 -21.62 11.13 3.03
C GLY A 52 -20.13 10.86 2.96
N ALA A 53 -19.59 10.15 3.94
CA ALA A 53 -18.22 9.64 3.94
C ALA A 53 -18.17 8.20 4.43
N VAL A 54 -17.06 7.53 4.13
CA VAL A 54 -16.76 6.16 4.59
C VAL A 54 -15.53 6.22 5.48
N GLY A 55 -15.51 5.42 6.54
CA GLY A 55 -14.34 5.29 7.42
C GLY A 55 -13.10 4.89 6.61
N LYS A 56 -11.93 5.41 6.98
CA LYS A 56 -10.69 5.25 6.20
C LYS A 56 -10.33 3.78 6.01
N TRP A 57 -10.60 2.94 7.01
CA TRP A 57 -10.25 1.52 6.97
C TRP A 57 -11.19 0.76 6.03
N HIS A 58 -12.50 1.01 6.14
CA HIS A 58 -13.49 0.42 5.24
C HIS A 58 -13.37 0.91 3.78
N LEU A 59 -13.01 2.18 3.57
CA LEU A 59 -12.91 2.76 2.24
C LEU A 59 -11.89 2.05 1.35
N ALA A 60 -10.83 1.47 1.93
CA ALA A 60 -9.84 0.70 1.18
C ALA A 60 -10.40 -0.57 0.54
N ALA A 61 -11.51 -1.12 1.07
CA ALA A 61 -12.18 -2.29 0.53
C ALA A 61 -13.21 -1.95 -0.55
N HIS A 62 -13.45 -0.65 -0.82
CA HIS A 62 -14.38 -0.20 -1.85
C HIS A 62 -13.71 -0.16 -3.24
N ILE A 63 -14.54 0.01 -4.27
CA ILE A 63 -14.05 0.30 -5.62
C ILE A 63 -13.25 1.62 -5.64
N LEU A 64 -12.30 1.74 -6.56
CA LEU A 64 -11.36 2.87 -6.60
C LEU A 64 -12.07 4.23 -6.72
N GLU A 65 -13.19 4.27 -7.42
CA GLU A 65 -13.99 5.48 -7.63
C GLU A 65 -14.61 6.00 -6.33
N CYS A 66 -14.76 5.16 -5.29
CA CYS A 66 -15.25 5.59 -3.99
C CYS A 66 -14.21 6.43 -3.23
N PHE A 67 -12.91 6.17 -3.42
CA PHE A 67 -11.84 6.84 -2.68
C PHE A 67 -11.93 8.36 -2.76
N PRO A 68 -11.89 9.00 -3.95
CA PRO A 68 -11.97 10.46 -4.03
C PRO A 68 -13.31 11.02 -3.56
N LYS A 69 -14.41 10.26 -3.68
CA LYS A 69 -15.77 10.77 -3.41
C LYS A 69 -16.20 10.71 -1.95
N PHE A 70 -15.74 9.69 -1.23
CA PHE A 70 -16.20 9.38 0.12
C PHE A 70 -15.08 9.38 1.17
N SER A 71 -13.84 9.70 0.78
CA SER A 71 -12.74 9.87 1.73
C SER A 71 -12.94 11.10 2.60
N LEU A 72 -12.76 10.91 3.90
CA LEU A 72 -12.76 11.97 4.91
C LEU A 72 -11.66 13.01 4.66
N ASN A 73 -10.59 12.63 3.96
CA ASN A 73 -9.48 13.54 3.64
C ASN A 73 -9.88 14.67 2.69
N PHE A 74 -10.95 14.50 1.92
CA PHE A 74 -11.45 15.49 0.95
C PHE A 74 -12.71 16.21 1.44
N VAL A 75 -13.13 15.97 2.68
CA VAL A 75 -14.30 16.64 3.26
C VAL A 75 -13.82 17.84 4.08
N GLU A 76 -14.04 19.04 3.56
CA GLU A 76 -13.70 20.27 4.29
C GLU A 76 -14.47 20.35 5.61
N GLY A 77 -13.77 20.72 6.69
CA GLY A 77 -14.36 20.83 8.03
C GLY A 77 -14.48 19.51 8.81
N ALA A 78 -14.23 18.34 8.19
CA ALA A 78 -14.22 17.05 8.90
C ALA A 78 -13.06 16.95 9.92
N GLY A 79 -11.94 17.64 9.63
CA GLY A 79 -10.70 17.51 10.38
C GLY A 79 -10.02 16.16 10.16
N GLU A 80 -8.95 15.90 10.91
CA GLU A 80 -8.26 14.61 10.86
C GLU A 80 -9.04 13.58 11.70
N VAL A 81 -9.83 12.75 11.02
CA VAL A 81 -10.66 11.72 11.63
C VAL A 81 -10.65 10.46 10.79
N ASP A 82 -10.53 9.30 11.43
CA ASP A 82 -10.48 8.02 10.71
C ASP A 82 -11.87 7.49 10.37
N GLY A 83 -12.90 7.96 11.07
CA GLY A 83 -14.28 7.50 10.88
C GLY A 83 -14.62 6.19 11.57
N GLU A 84 -13.63 5.46 12.10
CA GLU A 84 -13.75 4.15 12.75
C GLU A 84 -13.95 4.24 14.29
N ILE A 85 -14.74 5.21 14.73
CA ILE A 85 -14.85 5.53 16.16
C ILE A 85 -15.65 4.46 16.91
N LEU A 86 -16.65 3.84 16.30
CA LEU A 86 -17.54 2.91 17.01
C LEU A 86 -16.82 1.62 17.39
N GLU A 87 -16.19 0.94 16.43
CA GLU A 87 -15.57 -0.36 16.65
C GLU A 87 -14.38 -0.28 17.61
N THR A 88 -13.52 0.74 17.46
CA THR A 88 -12.37 0.94 18.35
C THR A 88 -12.79 1.14 19.80
N LEU A 89 -13.97 1.73 20.03
CA LEU A 89 -14.52 1.99 21.36
C LEU A 89 -15.33 0.83 21.93
N TRP A 90 -15.54 -0.25 21.18
CA TRP A 90 -16.16 -1.46 21.71
C TRP A 90 -15.19 -2.31 22.51
N SER A 91 -13.88 -2.18 22.32
CA SER A 91 -12.90 -2.95 23.11
C SER A 91 -13.07 -2.75 24.63
N PRO A 92 -13.28 -1.53 25.16
CA PRO A 92 -13.65 -1.34 26.57
C PRO A 92 -14.97 -1.99 27.00
N LEU A 93 -15.91 -2.21 26.08
CA LEU A 93 -17.18 -2.87 26.38
C LEU A 93 -17.04 -4.39 26.51
N ASP A 94 -15.95 -5.00 26.01
CA ASP A 94 -15.74 -6.45 26.15
C ASP A 94 -15.67 -6.88 27.63
N GLU A 95 -15.07 -6.04 28.48
CA GLU A 95 -15.02 -6.28 29.93
C GLU A 95 -16.42 -6.21 30.56
N VAL A 96 -17.20 -5.21 30.18
CA VAL A 96 -18.59 -5.02 30.63
C VAL A 96 -19.47 -6.18 30.16
N ALA A 97 -19.29 -6.63 28.92
CA ALA A 97 -19.99 -7.77 28.36
C ALA A 97 -19.71 -9.04 29.18
N GLY A 98 -18.47 -9.26 29.63
CA GLY A 98 -18.13 -10.35 30.54
C GLY A 98 -18.87 -10.29 31.88
N LEU A 99 -18.96 -9.10 32.49
CA LEU A 99 -19.66 -8.89 33.77
C LEU A 99 -21.18 -9.13 33.67
N THR A 100 -21.78 -8.79 32.53
CA THR A 100 -23.23 -8.88 32.33
C THR A 100 -23.72 -10.29 31.99
N GLN A 101 -22.84 -11.26 31.72
CA GLN A 101 -23.23 -12.64 31.35
C GLN A 101 -24.08 -13.36 32.40
N ALA A 102 -23.85 -13.07 33.68
CA ALA A 102 -24.58 -13.70 34.79
C ALA A 102 -25.84 -12.92 35.20
N MET A 103 -26.11 -11.77 34.57
CA MET A 103 -27.25 -10.90 34.89
C MET A 103 -28.51 -11.35 34.14
N SER A 104 -29.68 -10.92 34.63
CA SER A 104 -30.91 -11.04 33.86
C SER A 104 -30.84 -10.14 32.62
N ILE A 105 -31.50 -10.52 31.53
CA ILE A 105 -31.45 -9.76 30.25
C ILE A 105 -31.77 -8.27 30.44
N PRO A 106 -32.83 -7.86 31.19
CA PRO A 106 -33.12 -6.44 31.37
C PRO A 106 -32.00 -5.71 32.12
N HIS A 107 -31.43 -6.35 33.14
CA HIS A 107 -30.36 -5.74 33.93
C HIS A 107 -29.04 -5.65 33.15
N ALA A 108 -28.72 -6.68 32.37
CA ALA A 108 -27.57 -6.66 31.46
C ALA A 108 -27.67 -5.50 30.46
N GLN A 109 -28.87 -5.28 29.89
CA GLN A 109 -29.11 -4.17 28.97
C GLN A 109 -28.91 -2.81 29.67
N GLU A 110 -29.49 -2.61 30.85
CA GLU A 110 -29.34 -1.36 31.61
C GLU A 110 -27.86 -1.05 31.92
N VAL A 111 -27.09 -2.07 32.32
CA VAL A 111 -25.66 -1.91 32.62
C VAL A 111 -24.87 -1.54 31.37
N ILE A 112 -25.11 -2.21 30.24
CA ILE A 112 -24.44 -1.89 28.98
C ILE A 112 -24.80 -0.46 28.53
N ASP A 113 -26.08 -0.10 28.59
CA ASP A 113 -26.56 1.24 28.21
C ASP A 113 -25.93 2.32 29.11
N ASP A 114 -25.78 2.08 30.42
CA ASP A 114 -25.12 3.01 31.35
C ASP A 114 -23.65 3.24 30.99
N HIS A 115 -22.90 2.16 30.74
CA HIS A 115 -21.50 2.26 30.31
C HIS A 115 -21.33 2.94 28.95
N MET A 116 -22.22 2.67 27.99
CA MET A 116 -22.23 3.35 26.70
C MET A 116 -22.55 4.85 26.85
N ASN A 117 -23.48 5.20 27.74
CA ASN A 117 -23.84 6.59 28.03
C ASN A 117 -22.70 7.34 28.73
N ASP A 118 -22.02 6.75 29.71
CA ASP A 118 -20.83 7.35 30.32
C ASP A 118 -19.73 7.56 29.26
N SER A 119 -19.43 6.57 28.43
CA SER A 119 -18.47 6.73 27.31
C SER A 119 -18.84 7.90 26.40
N ASN A 120 -20.12 8.07 26.06
CA ASN A 120 -20.59 9.20 25.26
C ASN A 120 -20.48 10.53 26.00
N TRP A 121 -20.78 10.56 27.29
CA TRP A 121 -20.65 11.74 28.14
C TRP A 121 -19.18 12.19 28.25
N GLN A 122 -18.25 11.24 28.47
CA GLN A 122 -16.82 11.53 28.50
C GLN A 122 -16.34 12.20 27.21
N LYS A 123 -16.88 11.82 26.04
CA LYS A 123 -16.54 12.47 24.77
C LYS A 123 -17.02 13.92 24.68
N ILE A 124 -18.16 14.23 25.31
CA ILE A 124 -18.72 15.59 25.33
C ILE A 124 -17.89 16.49 26.24
N ILE A 125 -17.46 15.99 27.40
CA ILE A 125 -16.70 16.79 28.38
C ILE A 125 -15.19 16.77 28.16
N SER A 126 -14.67 15.81 27.40
CA SER A 126 -13.23 15.67 27.15
C SER A 126 -12.73 16.78 26.22
N ASP A 127 -11.70 17.50 26.66
CA ASP A 127 -11.01 18.53 25.88
C ASP A 127 -10.03 17.94 24.83
N SER A 128 -10.45 16.87 24.16
CA SER A 128 -9.64 16.22 23.12
C SER A 128 -9.35 17.14 21.93
N LEU A 129 -10.19 18.17 21.72
CA LEU A 129 -10.03 19.15 20.64
C LEU A 129 -8.77 19.99 20.80
N CYS A 130 -8.42 20.43 22.00
CA CYS A 130 -7.18 21.19 22.23
C CYS A 130 -5.94 20.35 21.91
N THR A 131 -5.94 19.08 22.31
CA THR A 131 -4.86 18.14 21.99
C THR A 131 -4.77 17.89 20.49
N LYS A 132 -5.88 17.57 19.83
CA LYS A 132 -5.94 17.34 18.38
C LYS A 132 -5.50 18.57 17.58
N ARG A 133 -5.93 19.76 17.98
CA ARG A 133 -5.49 21.02 17.38
C ARG A 133 -3.98 21.21 17.51
N SER A 134 -3.41 20.94 18.68
CA SER A 134 -1.97 21.06 18.92
C SER A 134 -1.18 20.08 18.05
N GLN A 135 -1.66 18.83 17.92
CA GLN A 135 -1.08 17.83 17.03
C GLN A 135 -1.17 18.25 15.55
N ALA A 136 -2.33 18.77 15.12
CA ALA A 136 -2.51 19.26 13.75
C ALA A 136 -1.55 20.42 13.43
N MET A 137 -1.38 21.38 14.35
CA MET A 137 -0.42 22.47 14.20
C MET A 137 1.02 21.96 14.06
N LYS A 138 1.40 20.97 14.86
CA LYS A 138 2.71 20.32 14.73
C LYS A 138 2.87 19.65 13.36
N GLY A 139 1.87 18.87 12.92
CA GLY A 139 1.88 18.21 11.62
C GLY A 139 2.02 19.20 10.44
N VAL A 140 1.33 20.34 10.50
CA VAL A 140 1.51 21.43 9.52
C VAL A 140 2.94 21.95 9.53
N SER A 141 3.52 22.19 10.71
CA SER A 141 4.90 22.68 10.83
C SER A 141 5.92 21.70 10.27
N GLU A 142 5.68 20.39 10.42
CA GLU A 142 6.58 19.32 9.94
C GLU A 142 6.46 19.08 8.44
N MET A 143 5.23 19.11 7.89
CA MET A 143 4.98 18.80 6.48
C MET A 143 5.18 19.99 5.54
N LYS A 144 5.00 21.22 6.02
CA LYS A 144 5.10 22.42 5.19
C LYS A 144 6.45 22.57 4.47
N PRO A 145 7.63 22.35 5.10
CA PRO A 145 8.91 22.46 4.40
C PRO A 145 9.03 21.47 3.23
N ALA A 146 8.59 20.22 3.42
CA ALA A 146 8.63 19.19 2.37
C ALA A 146 7.69 19.54 1.22
N PHE A 147 6.48 20.03 1.52
CA PHE A 147 5.52 20.49 0.51
C PHE A 147 6.06 21.67 -0.30
N GLU A 148 6.64 22.68 0.36
CA GLU A 148 7.23 23.84 -0.32
C GLU A 148 8.44 23.46 -1.17
N GLN A 149 9.28 22.53 -0.69
CA GLN A 149 10.43 22.03 -1.46
C GLN A 149 9.96 21.28 -2.70
N LEU A 150 8.97 20.39 -2.57
CA LEU A 150 8.38 19.68 -3.70
C LEU A 150 7.80 20.67 -4.72
N THR A 151 7.06 21.67 -4.25
CA THR A 151 6.45 22.70 -5.11
C THR A 151 7.52 23.49 -5.89
N LYS A 152 8.67 23.79 -5.28
CA LYS A 152 9.78 24.51 -5.94
C LYS A 152 10.49 23.70 -7.01
N CYS A 153 10.48 22.38 -6.90
CA CYS A 153 11.13 21.48 -7.87
C CYS A 153 10.26 21.21 -9.12
N LEU A 154 8.99 21.59 -9.09
CA LEU A 154 8.02 21.35 -10.16
C LEU A 154 7.89 22.55 -11.10
N ASP A 155 7.47 22.29 -12.34
CA ASP A 155 7.20 23.35 -13.31
C ASP A 155 6.04 24.25 -12.83
N ALA A 156 6.26 25.57 -12.87
CA ALA A 156 5.29 26.53 -12.36
C ALA A 156 3.94 26.51 -13.12
N SER A 157 3.92 26.09 -14.38
CA SER A 157 2.68 25.91 -15.15
C SER A 157 1.88 24.70 -14.67
N LEU A 158 2.54 23.60 -14.31
CA LEU A 158 1.91 22.41 -13.74
C LEU A 158 1.30 22.72 -12.37
N VAL A 159 2.07 23.39 -11.50
CA VAL A 159 1.58 23.80 -10.17
C VAL A 159 0.32 24.64 -10.29
N ARG A 160 0.32 25.66 -11.16
CA ARG A 160 -0.90 26.48 -11.39
C ARG A 160 -2.07 25.66 -11.92
N GLY A 161 -1.81 24.74 -12.85
CA GLY A 161 -2.84 23.85 -13.39
C GLY A 161 -3.47 22.97 -12.33
N TRP A 162 -2.65 22.32 -11.49
CA TRP A 162 -3.12 21.44 -10.41
C TRP A 162 -3.84 22.21 -9.31
N THR A 163 -3.34 23.38 -8.90
CA THR A 163 -4.02 24.23 -7.91
C THR A 163 -5.41 24.66 -8.38
N GLU A 164 -5.57 24.99 -9.68
CA GLU A 164 -6.89 25.33 -10.21
C GLU A 164 -7.81 24.11 -10.30
N GLN A 165 -7.27 22.94 -10.69
CA GLN A 165 -8.03 21.69 -10.70
C GLN A 165 -8.51 21.30 -9.30
N GLU A 166 -7.63 21.37 -8.30
CA GLU A 166 -7.96 21.15 -6.89
C GLU A 166 -9.03 22.12 -6.41
N ARG A 167 -8.88 23.42 -6.71
CA ARG A 167 -9.87 24.44 -6.34
C ARG A 167 -11.26 24.09 -6.88
N VAL A 168 -11.35 23.73 -8.16
CA VAL A 168 -12.62 23.34 -8.79
C VAL A 168 -13.16 22.03 -8.20
N ALA A 169 -12.29 21.05 -7.95
CA ALA A 169 -12.68 19.76 -7.40
C ALA A 169 -13.23 19.87 -5.97
N MET A 170 -12.61 20.68 -5.12
CA MET A 170 -13.04 20.91 -3.75
C MET A 170 -14.28 21.80 -3.65
N GLU A 171 -14.50 22.72 -4.60
CA GLU A 171 -15.71 23.57 -4.64
C GLU A 171 -16.95 22.80 -5.14
N GLN A 172 -16.79 21.94 -6.15
CA GLN A 172 -17.90 21.22 -6.78
C GLN A 172 -18.15 19.83 -6.20
N CYS A 173 -17.13 19.23 -5.57
CA CYS A 173 -17.17 17.90 -4.97
C CYS A 173 -17.65 16.79 -5.93
N GLY A 174 -17.92 15.60 -5.39
CA GLY A 174 -18.53 14.50 -6.14
C GLY A 174 -17.65 14.00 -7.29
N ASP A 175 -18.17 14.00 -8.52
CA ASP A 175 -17.44 13.52 -9.69
C ASP A 175 -16.20 14.37 -10.04
N HIS A 176 -16.11 15.62 -9.55
CA HIS A 176 -14.95 16.48 -9.77
C HIS A 176 -13.72 16.06 -8.96
N LEU A 177 -13.91 15.29 -7.88
CA LEU A 177 -12.81 14.75 -7.07
C LEU A 177 -12.04 13.61 -7.77
N LYS A 178 -12.50 13.14 -8.94
CA LYS A 178 -11.78 12.13 -9.76
C LYS A 178 -10.36 12.53 -10.13
N ILE A 179 -9.98 13.80 -10.00
CA ILE A 179 -8.58 14.23 -10.16
C ILE A 179 -7.62 13.52 -9.20
N TYR A 180 -8.11 13.07 -8.04
CA TYR A 180 -7.33 12.33 -7.04
C TYR A 180 -7.37 10.82 -7.25
N GLU A 181 -8.08 10.35 -8.27
CA GLU A 181 -8.07 8.94 -8.64
C GLU A 181 -6.70 8.58 -9.23
N VAL A 182 -6.04 7.58 -8.66
CA VAL A 182 -4.83 7.03 -9.24
C VAL A 182 -5.25 6.20 -10.45
N VAL A 183 -5.24 6.81 -11.63
CA VAL A 183 -5.43 6.11 -12.90
C VAL A 183 -4.20 5.24 -13.14
N ALA A 184 -4.14 4.10 -12.47
CA ALA A 184 -3.22 3.04 -12.78
C ALA A 184 -3.69 2.44 -14.11
N LYS A 185 -3.27 3.05 -15.23
CA LYS A 185 -3.31 2.35 -16.52
C LYS A 185 -2.68 1.00 -16.27
N LYS A 186 -3.43 -0.09 -16.53
CA LYS A 186 -2.97 -1.46 -16.34
C LYS A 186 -1.60 -1.56 -17.00
N LEU A 187 -0.55 -1.59 -16.17
CA LEU A 187 0.80 -1.68 -16.67
C LEU A 187 0.93 -3.03 -17.37
N PRO A 188 1.70 -3.11 -18.47
CA PRO A 188 1.93 -4.37 -19.13
C PRO A 188 2.47 -5.39 -18.12
N THR A 189 1.89 -6.58 -18.11
CA THR A 189 2.44 -7.67 -17.31
C THR A 189 3.84 -8.02 -17.81
N LEU A 190 4.66 -8.60 -16.94
CA LEU A 190 6.00 -9.04 -17.31
C LEU A 190 6.00 -9.99 -18.52
N VAL A 191 4.95 -10.81 -18.68
CA VAL A 191 4.75 -11.69 -19.85
C VAL A 191 4.45 -10.88 -21.13
N GLU A 192 3.62 -9.84 -21.03
CA GLU A 192 3.33 -8.93 -22.16
C GLU A 192 4.59 -8.15 -22.58
N ILE A 193 5.41 -7.72 -21.61
CA ILE A 193 6.71 -7.08 -21.88
C ILE A 193 7.65 -8.06 -22.58
N GLN A 194 7.76 -9.30 -22.07
CA GLN A 194 8.59 -10.34 -22.66
C GLN A 194 8.18 -10.61 -24.12
N LEU A 195 6.88 -10.76 -24.38
CA LEU A 195 6.37 -10.96 -25.74
C LEU A 195 6.77 -9.80 -26.67
N LYS A 196 6.53 -8.56 -26.25
CA LYS A 196 6.85 -7.36 -27.04
C LYS A 196 8.35 -7.27 -27.35
N LEU A 197 9.20 -7.57 -26.37
CA LEU A 197 10.66 -7.56 -26.56
C LEU A 197 11.12 -8.69 -27.48
N SER A 198 10.59 -9.90 -27.33
CA SER A 198 10.89 -11.03 -28.21
C SER A 198 10.43 -10.80 -29.66
N GLU A 199 9.25 -10.19 -29.86
CA GLU A 199 8.80 -9.76 -31.19
C GLU A 199 9.76 -8.75 -31.82
N THR A 200 10.26 -7.80 -31.02
CA THR A 200 11.26 -6.81 -31.46
C THR A 200 12.58 -7.48 -31.86
N GLU A 201 13.06 -8.47 -31.11
CA GLU A 201 14.27 -9.25 -31.46
C GLU A 201 14.11 -9.95 -32.82
N VAL A 202 12.96 -10.59 -33.05
CA VAL A 202 12.65 -11.28 -34.31
C VAL A 202 12.60 -10.28 -35.48
N GLN A 203 11.97 -9.13 -35.29
CA GLN A 203 11.91 -8.07 -36.32
C GLN A 203 13.29 -7.54 -36.69
N HIS A 204 14.21 -7.42 -35.73
CA HIS A 204 15.59 -6.98 -35.96
C HIS A 204 16.50 -8.11 -36.47
N ARG A 205 15.95 -9.29 -36.79
CA ARG A 205 16.69 -10.51 -37.17
C ARG A 205 17.75 -10.92 -36.16
N ASN A 206 17.57 -10.57 -34.89
CA ASN A 206 18.48 -10.92 -33.83
C ASN A 206 17.98 -12.21 -33.17
N LEU A 207 18.42 -13.38 -33.66
CA LEU A 207 18.02 -14.70 -33.13
C LEU A 207 18.76 -15.07 -31.83
N SER A 208 19.27 -14.08 -31.10
CA SER A 208 20.11 -14.29 -29.92
C SER A 208 19.36 -14.87 -28.71
N SER A 209 18.02 -14.90 -28.72
CA SER A 209 17.18 -15.29 -27.58
C SER A 209 17.53 -14.52 -26.29
N SER A 210 18.10 -13.31 -26.42
CA SER A 210 18.64 -12.53 -25.30
C SER A 210 17.56 -12.17 -24.28
N VAL A 211 16.36 -11.82 -24.74
CA VAL A 211 15.21 -11.54 -23.87
C VAL A 211 14.86 -12.77 -23.01
N SER A 212 14.76 -13.97 -23.60
CA SER A 212 14.44 -15.17 -22.83
C SER A 212 15.52 -15.49 -21.79
N THR A 213 16.78 -15.20 -22.09
CA THR A 213 17.90 -15.39 -21.17
C THR A 213 17.81 -14.40 -20.01
N ILE A 214 17.59 -13.11 -20.27
CA ILE A 214 17.40 -12.09 -19.22
C ILE A 214 16.18 -12.41 -18.34
N MET A 215 15.11 -12.94 -18.92
CA MET A 215 13.93 -13.36 -18.15
C MET A 215 14.22 -14.55 -17.23
N GLU A 216 15.01 -15.52 -17.69
CA GLU A 216 15.47 -16.65 -16.88
C GLU A 216 16.39 -16.19 -15.76
N ASP A 217 17.25 -15.19 -16.03
CA ASP A 217 18.14 -14.55 -15.06
C ASP A 217 17.38 -13.96 -13.87
N LEU A 218 16.41 -13.07 -14.17
CA LEU A 218 15.55 -12.45 -13.15
C LEU A 218 14.76 -13.49 -12.35
N ALA A 219 14.39 -14.62 -12.97
CA ALA A 219 13.71 -15.71 -12.28
C ALA A 219 14.64 -16.45 -11.32
N ILE A 220 15.92 -16.62 -11.66
CA ILE A 220 16.92 -17.21 -10.78
C ILE A 220 17.22 -16.27 -9.60
N GLU A 221 17.40 -14.97 -9.84
CA GLU A 221 17.63 -13.98 -8.77
C GLU A 221 16.48 -13.96 -7.76
N LYS A 222 15.23 -13.97 -8.26
CA LYS A 222 14.04 -14.09 -7.42
C LYS A 222 14.08 -15.37 -6.56
N LEU A 223 14.53 -16.50 -7.12
CA LEU A 223 14.66 -17.74 -6.37
C LEU A 223 15.77 -17.68 -5.33
N GLN A 224 16.92 -17.07 -5.64
CA GLN A 224 18.01 -16.84 -4.69
C GLN A 224 17.50 -16.01 -3.49
N MET A 225 16.80 -14.89 -3.73
CA MET A 225 16.23 -14.03 -2.68
C MET A 225 15.22 -14.78 -1.80
N LEU A 226 14.31 -15.55 -2.42
CA LEU A 226 13.33 -16.35 -1.68
C LEU A 226 13.99 -17.43 -0.82
N LEU A 227 15.05 -18.06 -1.34
CA LEU A 227 15.79 -19.10 -0.62
C LEU A 227 16.61 -18.51 0.54
N GLN A 228 17.26 -17.35 0.36
CA GLN A 228 17.92 -16.61 1.44
C GLN A 228 16.94 -16.27 2.57
N ARG A 229 15.75 -15.75 2.24
CA ARG A 229 14.71 -15.46 3.24
C ARG A 229 14.25 -16.72 3.95
N HIS A 230 14.11 -17.83 3.21
CA HIS A 230 13.73 -19.11 3.79
C HIS A 230 14.80 -19.65 4.75
N VAL A 231 16.08 -19.59 4.38
CA VAL A 231 17.20 -19.96 5.26
C VAL A 231 17.20 -19.12 6.53
N ALA A 232 17.03 -17.80 6.42
CA ALA A 232 16.93 -16.90 7.58
C ALA A 232 15.74 -17.26 8.50
N SER A 233 14.61 -17.71 7.93
CA SER A 233 13.43 -18.11 8.70
C SER A 233 13.55 -19.45 9.43
N LEU A 234 14.50 -20.32 9.04
CA LEU A 234 14.61 -21.69 9.58
C LEU A 234 15.26 -21.76 10.98
N GLY A 235 15.88 -20.68 11.46
CA GLY A 235 16.44 -20.59 12.82
C GLY A 235 17.47 -21.69 13.17
N SER A 236 17.86 -21.77 14.46
CA SER A 236 18.84 -22.75 14.96
C SER A 236 18.28 -24.16 15.17
N THR A 237 16.96 -24.31 15.20
CA THR A 237 16.25 -25.56 15.51
C THR A 237 15.49 -26.10 14.29
N CYS A 238 16.22 -26.35 13.20
CA CYS A 238 15.66 -26.89 11.96
C CYS A 238 15.49 -28.42 12.02
N SER A 239 14.29 -28.92 11.70
CA SER A 239 13.99 -30.36 11.66
C SER A 239 14.69 -31.07 10.49
N VAL A 240 14.89 -32.39 10.59
CA VAL A 240 15.51 -33.20 9.51
C VAL A 240 14.74 -33.09 8.19
N ALA A 241 13.41 -33.00 8.25
CA ALA A 241 12.57 -32.83 7.07
C ALA A 241 12.80 -31.48 6.38
N GLN A 242 12.87 -30.39 7.16
CA GLN A 242 13.17 -29.05 6.65
C GLN A 242 14.59 -28.96 6.07
N LYS A 243 15.57 -29.65 6.68
CA LYS A 243 16.92 -29.76 6.12
C LYS A 243 16.90 -30.41 4.75
N ASN A 244 16.26 -31.57 4.60
CA ASN A 244 16.15 -32.25 3.30
C ASN A 244 15.45 -31.40 2.23
N GLU A 245 14.38 -30.69 2.59
CA GLU A 245 13.70 -29.75 1.68
C GLU A 245 14.62 -28.60 1.24
N LEU A 246 15.40 -28.04 2.17
CA LEU A 246 16.38 -27.01 1.85
C LEU A 246 17.45 -27.53 0.87
N LEU A 247 17.94 -28.76 1.06
CA LEU A 247 18.91 -29.36 0.14
C LEU A 247 18.33 -29.56 -1.25
N ASP A 248 17.10 -30.07 -1.36
CA ASP A 248 16.42 -30.25 -2.64
C ASP A 248 16.24 -28.91 -3.39
N ARG A 249 15.85 -27.85 -2.66
CA ARG A 249 15.74 -26.49 -3.22
C ARG A 249 17.09 -25.94 -3.68
N ARG A 250 18.17 -26.15 -2.92
CA ARG A 250 19.52 -25.75 -3.30
C ARG A 250 20.00 -26.51 -4.54
N CYS A 251 19.84 -27.83 -4.60
CA CYS A 251 20.22 -28.64 -5.77
C CYS A 251 19.49 -28.21 -7.04
N LYS A 252 18.19 -27.89 -6.94
CA LYS A 252 17.39 -27.40 -8.07
C LYS A 252 17.84 -26.02 -8.55
N LEU A 253 18.15 -25.13 -7.60
CA LEU A 253 18.66 -23.79 -7.92
C LEU A 253 20.02 -23.88 -8.61
N GLU A 254 20.91 -24.73 -8.09
CA GLU A 254 22.23 -24.95 -8.64
C GLU A 254 22.20 -25.50 -10.08
N ALA A 255 21.38 -26.53 -10.31
CA ALA A 255 21.18 -27.06 -11.66
C ALA A 255 20.66 -25.99 -12.64
N ARG A 256 19.83 -25.05 -12.14
CA ARG A 256 19.28 -23.95 -12.93
C ARG A 256 20.32 -22.88 -13.23
N ILE A 257 21.17 -22.53 -12.26
CA ILE A 257 22.32 -21.62 -12.42
C ILE A 257 23.30 -22.20 -13.45
N SER A 258 23.75 -23.44 -13.25
CA SER A 258 24.66 -24.13 -14.19
C SER A 258 24.12 -24.15 -15.64
N THR A 259 22.82 -24.43 -15.79
CA THR A 259 22.16 -24.43 -17.12
C THR A 259 22.13 -23.02 -17.73
N TYR A 260 21.90 -22.01 -16.90
CA TYR A 260 21.87 -20.61 -17.31
C TYR A 260 23.25 -20.12 -17.74
N GLU A 261 24.30 -20.37 -16.96
CA GLU A 261 25.68 -19.99 -17.29
C GLU A 261 26.15 -20.59 -18.61
N HIS A 262 25.80 -21.86 -18.86
CA HIS A 262 26.09 -22.49 -20.15
C HIS A 262 25.38 -21.78 -21.31
N LYS A 263 24.11 -21.38 -21.14
CA LYS A 263 23.38 -20.62 -22.16
C LYS A 263 23.95 -19.22 -22.39
N VAL A 264 24.29 -18.51 -21.31
CA VAL A 264 24.86 -17.15 -21.36
C VAL A 264 26.22 -17.13 -22.04
N SER A 265 27.09 -18.10 -21.77
CA SER A 265 28.42 -18.17 -22.39
C SER A 265 28.35 -18.27 -23.93
N VAL A 266 27.34 -18.96 -24.46
CA VAL A 266 27.07 -19.09 -25.90
C VAL A 266 26.50 -17.79 -26.49
N ILE A 267 25.64 -17.10 -25.74
CA ILE A 267 24.92 -15.90 -26.19
C ILE A 267 25.81 -14.64 -26.14
N ILE A 268 26.54 -14.43 -25.05
CA ILE A 268 27.29 -13.19 -24.82
C ILE A 268 28.64 -13.20 -25.55
N LYS A 269 29.15 -14.37 -26.01
CA LYS A 269 30.50 -14.52 -26.61
C LYS A 269 31.51 -13.60 -25.93
N LEU A 270 31.66 -13.78 -24.63
CA LEU A 270 32.65 -13.04 -23.84
C LEU A 270 34.03 -13.34 -24.45
N ASN A 271 34.62 -12.39 -25.19
CA ASN A 271 36.05 -12.43 -25.45
C ASN A 271 36.75 -12.40 -24.09
N ASP A 272 37.89 -13.07 -23.97
CA ASP A 272 38.71 -13.23 -22.75
C ASP A 272 39.13 -11.89 -22.07
N ASP A 273 38.79 -10.74 -22.66
CA ASP A 273 39.11 -9.39 -22.20
C ASP A 273 37.97 -8.67 -21.42
N VAL A 274 36.78 -9.27 -21.26
CA VAL A 274 35.67 -8.63 -20.51
C VAL A 274 35.95 -8.73 -19.01
N ARG A 275 36.33 -7.60 -18.40
CA ARG A 275 36.55 -7.48 -16.95
C ARG A 275 35.22 -7.26 -16.21
N TRP A 276 34.93 -8.15 -15.26
CA TRP A 276 33.82 -8.02 -14.33
C TRP A 276 34.02 -6.88 -13.33
N ALA A 277 32.93 -6.22 -12.94
CA ALA A 277 32.96 -5.25 -11.86
C ALA A 277 33.28 -5.96 -10.53
N THR A 278 34.47 -5.73 -9.97
CA THR A 278 34.83 -6.17 -8.61
C THR A 278 34.39 -5.17 -7.53
N GLN A 279 33.82 -4.03 -7.90
CA GLN A 279 33.36 -3.04 -6.94
C GLN A 279 31.96 -3.39 -6.43
N ASP A 280 31.87 -3.62 -5.13
CA ASP A 280 30.63 -3.58 -4.39
C ASP A 280 29.96 -2.23 -4.66
N GLY A 281 28.89 -2.24 -5.45
CA GLY A 281 27.95 -1.13 -5.45
C GLY A 281 27.52 -0.97 -3.99
N ARG A 282 27.91 0.15 -3.36
CA ARG A 282 27.45 0.51 -2.02
C ARG A 282 25.94 0.36 -2.00
N THR A 283 25.45 -0.73 -1.42
CA THR A 283 24.16 -0.76 -0.76
C THR A 283 24.26 0.37 0.26
N LEU A 284 23.65 1.51 -0.04
CA LEU A 284 23.35 2.51 0.98
C LEU A 284 22.63 1.74 2.09
N GLY A 285 23.28 1.67 3.26
CA GLY A 285 22.81 0.89 4.39
C GLY A 285 21.35 1.23 4.66
N MET A 286 20.48 0.24 4.52
CA MET A 286 19.25 0.23 5.30
C MET A 286 19.69 0.13 6.77
N ASP A 287 19.11 1.02 7.58
CA ASP A 287 19.40 1.23 8.99
C ASP A 287 19.73 -0.05 9.78
N PRO A 288 20.85 -0.10 10.51
CA PRO A 288 21.17 -1.20 11.41
C PRO A 288 20.47 -0.99 12.77
N GLU A 289 19.14 -0.94 12.78
CA GLU A 289 18.35 -1.09 14.00
C GLU A 289 17.29 -2.19 13.80
N ALA A 290 17.78 -3.39 13.49
CA ALA A 290 16.99 -4.61 13.62
C ALA A 290 17.89 -5.69 14.22
N GLY A 291 17.96 -5.68 15.57
CA GLY A 291 18.37 -6.78 16.45
C GLY A 291 19.69 -7.46 16.12
N GLU A 292 20.66 -7.37 17.04
CA GLU A 292 21.79 -8.29 17.13
C GLU A 292 21.29 -9.75 17.22
N ALA A 293 21.00 -10.35 16.07
CA ALA A 293 20.85 -11.78 15.93
C ALA A 293 22.26 -12.33 15.80
N SER A 294 22.80 -12.72 16.96
CA SER A 294 23.97 -13.57 17.17
C SER A 294 24.52 -14.24 15.91
N ASP A 295 25.79 -13.93 15.66
CA ASP A 295 26.71 -14.50 14.66
C ASP A 295 26.99 -16.02 14.89
N ASP A 296 26.23 -16.70 15.76
CA ASP A 296 26.50 -18.10 16.17
C ASP A 296 25.86 -19.17 15.26
N LEU A 297 25.15 -18.78 14.19
CA LEU A 297 24.48 -19.74 13.31
C LEU A 297 25.33 -20.25 12.13
N LEU A 298 26.48 -19.62 11.86
CA LEU A 298 27.46 -20.14 10.90
C LEU A 298 28.26 -21.33 11.47
N ALA A 299 28.23 -21.56 12.79
CA ALA A 299 29.02 -22.61 13.46
C ALA A 299 28.38 -24.02 13.44
N LEU A 300 27.18 -24.20 12.87
CA LEU A 300 26.40 -25.44 12.96
C LEU A 300 26.24 -26.21 11.63
N TYR A 301 26.85 -25.72 10.55
CA TYR A 301 26.87 -26.40 9.25
C TYR A 301 28.31 -26.45 8.74
N PRO A 302 28.86 -27.65 8.39
CA PRO A 302 30.25 -27.78 7.97
C PRO A 302 30.61 -26.84 6.82
N ASP A 303 31.84 -26.32 6.82
CA ASP A 303 32.45 -25.34 5.89
C ASP A 303 32.46 -25.72 4.39
N GLU A 304 31.69 -26.71 3.96
CA GLU A 304 31.69 -27.24 2.59
C GLU A 304 30.28 -27.38 1.98
N TRP A 305 29.22 -26.80 2.59
CA TRP A 305 27.91 -26.81 1.93
C TRP A 305 27.85 -25.77 0.80
N PHE A 306 27.64 -26.23 -0.43
CA PHE A 306 27.45 -25.35 -1.60
C PHE A 306 26.20 -24.45 -1.42
N THR A 307 26.39 -23.13 -1.47
CA THR A 307 25.34 -22.12 -1.20
C THR A 307 24.93 -21.37 -2.48
N PRO A 308 24.11 -21.99 -3.35
CA PRO A 308 23.70 -21.40 -4.64
C PRO A 308 22.93 -20.09 -4.46
N GLU A 309 22.28 -19.90 -3.31
CA GLU A 309 21.58 -18.66 -3.00
C GLU A 309 22.51 -17.45 -2.75
N LYS A 310 23.80 -17.67 -2.52
CA LYS A 310 24.82 -16.62 -2.35
C LYS A 310 25.73 -16.46 -3.58
N GLU A 311 25.54 -17.31 -4.58
CA GLU A 311 26.35 -17.31 -5.79
C GLU A 311 26.08 -16.08 -6.65
N ARG A 312 27.15 -15.40 -7.07
CA ARG A 312 27.04 -14.26 -8.00
C ARG A 312 26.89 -14.80 -9.41
N ILE A 313 25.70 -14.61 -9.97
CA ILE A 313 25.43 -14.92 -11.37
C ILE A 313 25.99 -13.78 -12.24
N THR A 314 26.46 -14.11 -13.43
CA THR A 314 26.97 -13.14 -14.41
C THR A 314 25.81 -12.36 -15.04
N LEU A 315 25.35 -11.33 -14.33
CA LEU A 315 24.26 -10.46 -14.76
C LEU A 315 24.73 -9.45 -15.82
N PRO A 316 23.88 -9.07 -16.80
CA PRO A 316 24.11 -7.86 -17.61
C PRO A 316 24.24 -6.59 -16.76
N SER A 317 23.63 -6.55 -15.57
CA SER A 317 23.75 -5.46 -14.59
C SER A 317 25.05 -5.48 -13.78
N ALA A 318 25.78 -6.61 -13.77
CA ALA A 318 27.10 -6.75 -13.16
C ALA A 318 28.26 -6.39 -14.11
N LEU A 319 27.95 -6.07 -15.37
CA LEU A 319 28.89 -5.49 -16.32
C LEU A 319 29.23 -4.06 -15.86
N THR A 320 30.51 -3.80 -15.60
CA THR A 320 30.98 -2.41 -15.36
C THR A 320 30.76 -1.59 -16.62
N ALA A 321 30.58 -0.27 -16.49
CA ALA A 321 30.54 0.70 -17.59
C ALA A 321 31.88 0.86 -18.34
N GLY A 322 32.62 -0.24 -18.54
CA GLY A 322 33.83 -0.31 -19.33
C GLY A 322 33.51 -0.79 -20.75
N LYS A 323 33.31 0.16 -21.66
CA LYS A 323 33.21 -0.03 -23.12
C LYS A 323 32.35 -1.22 -23.56
N ILE A 324 31.07 -1.18 -23.21
CA ILE A 324 30.06 -1.67 -24.15
C ILE A 324 30.12 -0.68 -25.31
N ASP A 325 30.71 -1.06 -26.44
CA ASP A 325 30.57 -0.28 -27.66
C ASP A 325 29.07 -0.06 -27.87
N HIS A 326 28.63 1.19 -27.73
CA HIS A 326 27.24 1.61 -27.89
C HIS A 326 26.79 1.40 -29.33
N LEU A 327 26.56 0.14 -29.71
CA LEU A 327 25.82 -0.20 -30.91
C LEU A 327 24.34 -0.27 -30.52
N ALA A 328 23.68 0.85 -30.82
CA ALA A 328 22.24 0.99 -31.00
C ALA A 328 21.33 0.96 -29.76
N LEU A 329 21.34 2.05 -28.98
CA LEU A 329 20.15 2.51 -28.21
C LEU A 329 19.79 3.98 -28.49
N LYS A 330 20.28 4.56 -29.60
CA LYS A 330 19.94 5.93 -30.00
C LYS A 330 18.57 6.16 -30.68
N PRO A 331 17.81 5.18 -31.21
CA PRO A 331 16.53 5.51 -31.85
C PRO A 331 15.30 5.50 -30.93
N ILE A 332 15.38 5.03 -29.67
CA ILE A 332 14.16 4.88 -28.83
C ILE A 332 13.75 6.18 -28.11
N ALA A 333 14.52 7.27 -28.27
CA ALA A 333 14.25 8.54 -27.57
C ALA A 333 13.53 9.60 -28.41
N ASN A 334 13.16 9.31 -29.67
CA ASN A 334 12.35 10.20 -30.49
C ASN A 334 11.28 9.39 -31.22
N ASP A 335 10.13 9.20 -30.58
CA ASP A 335 8.80 9.19 -31.19
C ASP A 335 7.71 9.30 -30.10
#